data_AF-A0A7Y5UHH0-F1
#
_entry.id   AF-A0A7Y5UHH0-F1
#
_cell.length_a   1.000
_cell.length_b   1.000
_cell.length_c   1.000
_cell.angle_alpha   90.00
_cell.angle_beta   90.00
_cell.angle_gamma   90.00
#
_symmetry.space_group_name_H-M   'P 1'
#
loop_
_entity.id
_entity.type
_entity.pdbx_description
1 polymer ?
#
loop_
_entity_poly.entity_id
_entity_poly.type
_entity_poly.pdbx_seq_one_letter_code
_entity_poly.pdbx_strand_id
1 'polypeptide(L)'
;MTIEPAAGVDGLEELTDAWLHLLERRGLHCTGGGGLNGLAFVVVSDAAQATENDRDAARSWLDSRRDVSSWQVGDLEDLSGNDR
;
A
#
# COMPACT_ATOMS: atom_id res chain seq x y z
N MET A 1 3.41 -2.16 4.91
CA MET A 1 3.66 -2.48 3.49
C MET A 1 4.80 -1.62 2.98
N THR A 2 5.66 -2.16 2.10
CA THR A 2 6.75 -1.43 1.47
C THR A 2 6.71 -1.60 -0.06
N ILE A 3 7.12 -0.56 -0.78
CA ILE A 3 7.25 -0.54 -2.24
C ILE A 3 8.58 0.11 -2.58
N GLU A 4 9.41 -0.59 -3.34
CA GLU A 4 10.64 -0.04 -3.89
C GLU A 4 10.43 0.28 -5.38
N PRO A 5 10.61 1.54 -5.82
CA PRO A 5 10.50 1.89 -7.22
C PRO A 5 11.60 1.21 -8.04
N ALA A 6 11.37 1.03 -9.33
CA ALA A 6 12.45 0.63 -10.24
C ALA A 6 13.51 1.74 -10.38
N ALA A 7 14.75 1.36 -10.66
CA ALA A 7 15.83 2.33 -10.85
C ALA A 7 15.52 3.26 -12.02
N GLY A 8 15.69 4.57 -11.82
CA GLY A 8 15.43 5.59 -12.83
C GLY A 8 13.95 5.99 -12.98
N VAL A 9 13.09 5.59 -12.04
CA VAL A 9 11.72 6.09 -11.95
C VAL A 9 11.72 7.41 -11.18
N ASP A 10 11.53 8.52 -11.89
CA ASP A 10 11.37 9.85 -11.29
C ASP A 10 9.94 10.10 -10.75
N GLY A 11 9.00 9.19 -11.05
CA GLY A 11 7.56 9.31 -10.77
C GLY A 11 7.10 8.71 -9.44
N LEU A 12 7.86 8.88 -8.34
CA LEU A 12 7.43 8.40 -7.01
C LEU A 12 6.09 9.00 -6.56
N GLU A 13 5.83 10.25 -6.94
CA GLU A 13 4.56 10.94 -6.70
C GLU A 13 3.42 10.28 -7.50
N GLU A 14 3.60 10.04 -8.79
CA GLU A 14 2.61 9.35 -9.63
C GLU A 14 2.32 7.92 -9.14
N LEU A 15 3.36 7.19 -8.71
CA LEU A 15 3.21 5.86 -8.11
C LEU A 15 2.42 5.93 -6.80
N THR A 16 2.67 6.93 -5.98
CA THR A 16 1.95 7.17 -4.73
C THR A 16 0.49 7.52 -5.01
N ASP A 17 0.21 8.42 -5.95
CA ASP A 17 -1.15 8.81 -6.33
C ASP A 17 -1.95 7.65 -6.90
N ALA A 18 -1.33 6.84 -7.77
CA ALA A 18 -1.94 5.64 -8.33
C ALA A 18 -2.25 4.60 -7.24
N TRP A 19 -1.37 4.47 -6.25
CA TRP A 19 -1.59 3.63 -5.08
C TRP A 19 -2.74 4.13 -4.21
N LEU A 20 -2.77 5.44 -3.90
CA LEU A 20 -3.86 6.05 -3.13
C LEU A 20 -5.22 5.89 -3.82
N HIS A 21 -5.28 6.05 -5.14
CA HIS A 21 -6.50 5.82 -5.93
C HIS A 21 -7.01 4.39 -5.85
N LEU A 22 -6.12 3.39 -5.80
CA LEU A 22 -6.53 1.99 -5.62
C LEU A 22 -7.22 1.78 -4.27
N LEU A 23 -6.63 2.35 -3.22
CA LEU A 23 -7.14 2.23 -1.85
C LEU A 23 -8.49 2.93 -1.70
N GLU A 24 -8.62 4.16 -2.19
CA GLU A 24 -9.87 4.93 -2.12
C GLU A 24 -11.03 4.20 -2.82
N ARG A 25 -10.79 3.59 -3.99
CA ARG A 25 -11.80 2.79 -4.70
C ARG A 25 -12.29 1.57 -3.92
N ARG A 26 -11.56 1.14 -2.91
CA ARG A 26 -11.93 0.05 -2.00
C ARG A 26 -12.42 0.53 -0.64
N GLY A 27 -12.54 1.84 -0.42
CA GLY A 27 -12.86 2.38 0.91
C GLY A 27 -11.74 2.13 1.93
N LEU A 28 -10.51 2.02 1.46
CA LEU A 28 -9.31 1.88 2.28
C LEU A 28 -8.60 3.22 2.34
N HIS A 29 -7.98 3.48 3.47
CA HIS A 29 -7.12 4.62 3.72
C HIS A 29 -5.72 4.11 4.03
N CYS A 30 -4.72 4.96 3.91
CA CYS A 30 -3.41 4.63 4.44
C CYS A 30 -2.75 5.82 5.08
N THR A 31 -1.85 5.53 6.02
CA THR A 31 -0.89 6.48 6.55
C THR A 31 0.52 6.03 6.16
N GLY A 32 1.46 6.96 6.14
CA GLY A 32 2.83 6.71 5.69
C GLY A 32 3.23 7.67 4.58
N GLY A 33 4.25 7.32 3.81
CA GLY A 33 4.77 8.20 2.77
C GLY A 33 5.98 7.64 2.05
N GLY A 34 6.45 8.44 1.09
CA GLY A 34 7.63 8.15 0.27
C GLY A 34 8.87 8.87 0.73
N GLY A 35 9.99 8.15 0.70
CA GLY A 35 11.35 8.72 0.76
C GLY A 35 12.15 8.38 -0.49
N LEU A 36 13.40 8.85 -0.54
CA LEU A 36 14.30 8.67 -1.69
C LEU A 36 14.50 7.20 -2.11
N ASN A 37 14.26 6.24 -1.22
CA ASN A 37 14.55 4.83 -1.44
C ASN A 37 13.28 3.95 -1.50
N GLY A 38 12.08 4.53 -1.42
CA GLY A 38 10.84 3.76 -1.47
C GLY A 38 9.69 4.34 -0.67
N LEU A 39 8.56 3.64 -0.74
CA LEU A 39 7.31 4.00 -0.08
C LEU A 39 7.01 3.01 1.04
N ALA A 40 6.61 3.52 2.21
CA ALA A 40 6.13 2.71 3.31
C ALA A 40 4.74 3.17 3.74
N PHE A 41 3.77 2.25 3.71
CA PHE A 41 2.38 2.53 4.04
C PHE A 41 1.83 1.54 5.06
N VAL A 42 0.97 2.06 5.94
CA VAL A 42 0.05 1.29 6.77
C VAL A 42 -1.35 1.51 6.19
N VAL A 43 -1.99 0.43 5.74
CA VAL A 43 -3.33 0.49 5.15
C VAL A 43 -4.35 0.13 6.22
N VAL A 44 -5.37 0.95 6.35
CA VAL A 44 -6.48 0.80 7.32
C VAL A 44 -7.81 0.98 6.60
N SER A 45 -8.87 0.42 7.13
CA SER A 45 -10.23 0.68 6.64
C SER A 45 -10.99 1.47 7.71
N ASP A 46 -11.67 2.53 7.31
CA ASP A 46 -12.33 3.49 8.22
C ASP A 46 -13.76 3.06 8.60
N ALA A 47 -14.32 2.09 7.87
CA ALA A 47 -15.70 1.62 8.05
C ALA A 47 -15.85 0.09 8.16
N ALA A 48 -14.83 -0.69 7.79
CA ALA A 48 -14.83 -2.15 7.84
C ALA A 48 -13.46 -2.67 8.30
N GLN A 49 -13.32 -3.98 8.54
CA GLN A 49 -12.00 -4.59 8.68
C GLN A 49 -11.37 -4.75 7.30
N ALA A 50 -10.09 -4.41 7.16
CA ALA A 50 -9.33 -4.78 5.97
C ALA A 50 -9.37 -6.30 5.80
N THR A 51 -9.66 -6.77 4.59
CA THR A 51 -9.90 -8.20 4.31
C THR A 51 -8.73 -8.81 3.54
N GLU A 52 -8.67 -10.15 3.49
CA GLU A 52 -7.65 -10.83 2.67
C GLU A 52 -7.84 -10.52 1.17
N ASN A 53 -9.08 -10.24 0.74
CA ASN A 53 -9.36 -9.80 -0.61
C ASN A 53 -8.74 -8.42 -0.92
N ASP A 54 -8.72 -7.51 0.06
CA ASP A 54 -8.03 -6.21 -0.08
C ASP A 54 -6.52 -6.40 -0.19
N ARG A 55 -5.97 -7.31 0.62
CA ARG A 55 -4.56 -7.68 0.61
C ARG A 55 -4.14 -8.30 -0.72
N ASP A 56 -4.88 -9.28 -1.22
CA ASP A 56 -4.59 -9.96 -2.48
C ASP A 56 -4.67 -9.02 -3.67
N ALA A 57 -5.56 -8.05 -3.59
CA ALA A 57 -5.68 -7.09 -4.66
C ALA A 57 -4.64 -5.96 -4.59
N ALA A 58 -4.11 -5.64 -3.41
CA ALA A 58 -2.89 -4.84 -3.27
C ALA A 58 -1.69 -5.57 -3.90
N ARG A 59 -1.52 -6.87 -3.60
CA ARG A 59 -0.47 -7.71 -4.19
C ARG A 59 -0.59 -7.77 -5.72
N SER A 60 -1.79 -8.05 -6.22
CA SER A 60 -2.06 -8.14 -7.66
C SER A 60 -1.77 -6.83 -8.38
N TRP A 61 -2.10 -5.69 -7.76
CA TRP A 61 -1.75 -4.39 -8.31
C TRP A 61 -0.24 -4.21 -8.37
N LEU A 62 0.49 -4.49 -7.29
CA LEU A 62 1.95 -4.37 -7.24
C LEU A 62 2.65 -5.27 -8.27
N ASP A 63 2.20 -6.51 -8.43
CA ASP A 63 2.76 -7.45 -9.42
C ASP A 63 2.54 -7.00 -10.88
N SER A 64 1.51 -6.19 -11.13
CA SER A 64 1.23 -5.67 -12.47
C SER A 64 2.10 -4.47 -12.86
N ARG A 65 2.84 -3.90 -11.90
CA ARG A 65 3.55 -2.61 -12.04
C ARG A 65 4.99 -2.84 -12.47
N ARG A 66 5.37 -2.28 -13.62
CA ARG A 66 6.74 -2.35 -14.16
C ARG A 66 7.70 -1.33 -13.56
N ASP A 67 7.15 -0.31 -12.91
CA ASP A 67 7.86 0.76 -12.23
C ASP A 67 8.09 0.47 -10.74
N VAL A 68 7.77 -0.74 -10.30
CA VAL A 68 8.09 -1.30 -8.99
C VAL A 68 9.16 -2.38 -9.18
N SER A 69 10.28 -2.28 -8.46
CA SER A 69 11.34 -3.28 -8.49
C SER A 69 11.13 -4.38 -7.45
N SER A 70 10.66 -4.00 -6.27
CA SER A 70 10.34 -4.92 -5.18
C SER A 70 9.18 -4.39 -4.36
N TRP A 71 8.46 -5.29 -3.68
CA TRP A 71 7.36 -4.92 -2.81
C TRP A 71 7.15 -5.96 -1.71
N GLN A 72 6.57 -5.52 -0.58
CA GLN A 72 6.15 -6.41 0.51
C GLN A 72 4.80 -5.96 1.09
N VAL A 73 3.84 -6.88 1.11
CA VAL A 73 2.55 -6.69 1.80
C VAL A 73 2.53 -7.55 3.06
N GLY A 74 2.56 -6.89 4.22
CA GLY A 74 2.49 -7.53 5.54
C GLY A 74 1.16 -8.23 5.81
N ASP A 75 1.07 -8.96 6.91
CA ASP A 75 -0.15 -9.64 7.33
C ASP A 75 -1.24 -8.65 7.77
N LEU A 76 -2.50 -9.12 7.75
CA LEU A 76 -3.59 -8.36 8.35
C LEU A 76 -3.44 -8.42 9.86
N GLU A 77 -3.27 -7.26 10.48
CA GLU A 77 -3.17 -7.12 11.92
C GLU A 77 -4.52 -6.73 12.51
N ASP A 78 -4.90 -7.40 13.59
CA ASP A 78 -6.08 -7.04 14.35
C ASP A 78 -5.74 -5.92 15.35
N LEU A 79 -6.26 -4.74 15.08
CA LEU A 79 -6.07 -3.56 15.93
C LEU A 79 -7.12 -3.46 17.06
N SER A 80 -8.06 -4.41 17.17
CA SER A 80 -9.12 -4.41 18.18
C SER A 80 -8.62 -4.67 19.62
N GLY A 81 -7.32 -4.89 19.81
CA GLY A 81 -6.71 -5.23 21.11
C GLY A 81 -5.89 -4.14 21.80
N ASN A 82 -5.74 -2.93 21.24
CA ASN A 82 -4.87 -1.90 21.84
C ASN A 82 -5.63 -0.95 22.79
N ASP A 83 -6.21 -1.52 23.84
CA ASP A 83 -6.69 -0.78 25.02
C ASP A 83 -5.76 -1.14 26.18
N ARG A 84 -4.80 -0.27 26.49
CA ARG A 84 -3.97 -0.36 27.70
C ARG A 84 -3.54 1.00 28.20
#